data_AF-A0A7W8A8P3-F1
#
_entry.id   AF-A0A7W8A8P3-F1
#
_cell.length_a   1.000
_cell.length_b   1.000
_cell.length_c   1.000
_cell.angle_alpha   90.00
_cell.angle_beta   90.00
_cell.angle_gamma   90.00
#
_symmetry.space_group_name_H-M   'P 1'
#
loop_
_entity.id
_entity.type
_entity.pdbx_description
1 polymer ?
#
loop_
_entity_poly.entity_id
_entity_poly.type
_entity_poly.pdbx_seq_one_letter_code
_entity_poly.pdbx_strand_id
1 'polypeptide(L)'
;MLSPGPQRIGKRLAWLDALRGLAAVLVVYEHAVAGLSPSVHAASGAWFAAGWCGVMVFFLASGYIVPASLERRGEARAFWIGRVFRLYPLWALCMAGALVLLPVTGSPLAHLSMLQDLLGTPSAVSVLWTLSYEMAFYLLVTALFTLGAHRRSAEIALGLAAVALAGAALLPTGALAGASLLALAVIAAGLAAVLGGDGRVRQAGAAVLLVAVTTLLAFNGRLPAWQSLIVVATMFSGTALYRAEQGQITWARAWIVLAVPVAGVLLSPGTNLKTAFVAAWAIFLAGMALRGHGVPYVLSWLGLVSYSVYLLHPLLLRVMPALWAVPATFALSALTWRWVEAPAQRLGRRLVTAGG
;
A
#
# COMPACT_ATOMS: atom_id res chain seq x y z
N MET A 1 -34.34 -6.51 -31.68
CA MET A 1 -34.20 -5.54 -30.58
C MET A 1 -33.86 -6.32 -29.31
N LEU A 2 -32.57 -6.45 -28.98
CA LEU A 2 -32.13 -7.14 -27.77
C LEU A 2 -31.99 -6.08 -26.66
N SER A 3 -32.85 -6.17 -25.66
CA SER A 3 -32.79 -5.33 -24.46
C SER A 3 -31.40 -5.43 -23.82
N PRO A 4 -30.73 -4.32 -23.51
CA PRO A 4 -29.48 -4.37 -22.77
C PRO A 4 -29.79 -4.89 -21.35
N GLY A 5 -29.23 -6.07 -21.03
CA GLY A 5 -29.36 -6.68 -19.71
C GLY A 5 -28.83 -5.75 -18.61
N PRO A 6 -29.33 -5.88 -17.37
CA PRO A 6 -28.98 -5.00 -16.27
C PRO A 6 -27.46 -4.99 -16.07
N GLN A 7 -26.87 -3.79 -16.21
CA GLN A 7 -25.46 -3.54 -15.99
C GLN A 7 -25.06 -4.05 -14.60
N ARG A 8 -24.22 -5.10 -14.54
CA ARG A 8 -23.69 -5.64 -13.28
C ARG A 8 -22.90 -4.53 -12.58
N ILE A 9 -23.48 -3.92 -11.55
CA ILE A 9 -22.75 -3.13 -10.55
C ILE A 9 -21.57 -4.02 -10.11
N GLY A 10 -20.34 -3.60 -10.44
CA GLY A 10 -19.16 -4.46 -10.35
C GLY A 10 -19.08 -5.19 -9.01
N LYS A 11 -19.09 -6.53 -9.04
CA LYS A 11 -18.99 -7.35 -7.83
C LYS A 11 -17.72 -6.95 -7.08
N ARG A 12 -17.89 -6.28 -5.94
CA ARG A 12 -16.82 -5.98 -5.00
C ARG A 12 -16.12 -7.29 -4.62
N LEU A 13 -14.80 -7.30 -4.62
CA LEU A 13 -14.00 -8.49 -4.34
C LEU A 13 -13.99 -8.76 -2.82
N ALA A 14 -15.09 -9.35 -2.33
CA ALA A 14 -15.32 -9.56 -0.90
C ALA A 14 -14.17 -10.32 -0.21
N TRP A 15 -13.50 -11.24 -0.91
CA TRP A 15 -12.36 -11.98 -0.38
C TRP A 15 -11.14 -11.08 -0.13
N LEU A 16 -10.88 -10.10 -1.01
CA LEU A 16 -9.83 -9.10 -0.78
C LEU A 16 -10.17 -8.19 0.39
N ASP A 17 -11.45 -7.85 0.54
CA ASP A 17 -11.90 -7.08 1.69
C ASP A 17 -11.69 -7.86 2.99
N ALA A 18 -12.03 -9.16 3.02
CA ALA A 18 -11.72 -10.02 4.16
C ALA A 18 -10.22 -10.06 4.49
N LEU A 19 -9.35 -10.20 3.48
CA LEU A 19 -7.90 -10.16 3.68
C LEU A 19 -7.44 -8.83 4.27
N ARG A 20 -7.99 -7.71 3.78
CA ARG A 20 -7.71 -6.37 4.31
C ARG A 20 -8.22 -6.18 5.75
N GLY A 21 -9.38 -6.76 6.08
CA GLY A 21 -9.93 -6.76 7.43
C GLY A 21 -9.04 -7.53 8.39
N LEU A 22 -8.62 -8.75 8.01
CA LEU A 22 -7.67 -9.56 8.77
C LEU A 22 -6.33 -8.83 8.95
N ALA A 23 -5.80 -8.22 7.89
CA ALA A 23 -4.58 -7.43 7.94
C ALA A 23 -4.67 -6.26 8.94
N ALA A 24 -5.78 -5.53 8.96
CA ALA A 24 -6.01 -4.45 9.94
C ALA A 24 -6.00 -5.00 11.38
N VAL A 25 -6.67 -6.12 11.62
CA VAL A 25 -6.71 -6.75 12.95
C VAL A 25 -5.32 -7.17 13.42
N LEU A 26 -4.50 -7.77 12.55
CA LEU A 26 -3.13 -8.15 12.89
C LEU A 26 -2.26 -6.95 13.30
N VAL A 27 -2.41 -5.81 12.61
CA VAL A 27 -1.68 -4.59 12.93
C VAL A 27 -2.16 -3.96 14.24
N VAL A 28 -3.48 -3.92 14.46
CA VAL A 28 -4.05 -3.41 15.72
C VAL A 28 -3.62 -4.30 16.87
N TYR A 29 -3.64 -5.62 16.70
CA TYR A 29 -3.16 -6.59 17.68
C TYR A 29 -1.71 -6.29 18.09
N GLU A 30 -0.81 -6.12 17.13
CA GLU A 30 0.61 -5.83 17.37
C GLU A 30 0.78 -4.63 18.33
N HIS A 31 0.12 -3.51 18.03
CA HIS A 31 0.26 -2.27 18.80
C HIS A 31 -0.53 -2.29 20.11
N ALA A 32 -1.69 -2.95 20.15
CA ALA A 32 -2.51 -3.04 21.34
C ALA A 32 -1.87 -3.94 22.40
N VAL A 33 -1.32 -5.10 22.01
CA VAL A 33 -0.67 -6.03 22.94
C VAL A 33 0.59 -5.41 23.53
N ALA A 34 1.33 -4.61 22.76
CA ALA A 34 2.48 -3.84 23.28
C ALA A 34 2.10 -2.94 24.47
N GLY A 35 0.88 -2.37 24.47
CA GLY A 35 0.37 -1.55 25.57
C GLY A 35 -0.32 -2.35 26.69
N LEU A 36 -0.96 -3.49 26.39
CA LEU A 36 -1.68 -4.32 27.37
C LEU A 36 -0.74 -5.19 28.21
N SER A 37 0.23 -5.84 27.57
CA SER A 37 1.11 -6.80 28.21
C SER A 37 2.45 -6.85 27.46
N PRO A 38 3.45 -6.07 27.92
CA PRO A 38 4.78 -6.05 27.30
C PRO A 38 5.45 -7.43 27.27
N SER A 39 5.19 -8.29 28.27
CA SER A 39 5.74 -9.65 28.32
C SER A 39 5.13 -10.56 27.25
N VAL A 40 3.81 -10.51 27.06
CA VAL A 40 3.13 -11.23 25.98
C VAL A 40 3.57 -10.68 24.62
N HIS A 41 3.69 -9.36 24.48
CA HIS A 41 4.18 -8.73 23.25
C HIS A 41 5.58 -9.23 22.89
N ALA A 42 6.52 -9.23 23.84
CA ALA A 42 7.87 -9.73 23.64
C ALA A 42 7.89 -11.23 23.28
N ALA A 43 7.11 -12.06 23.98
CA ALA A 43 7.03 -13.49 23.73
C ALA A 43 6.45 -13.81 22.34
N SER A 44 5.34 -13.17 21.96
CA SER A 44 4.74 -13.37 20.63
C SER A 44 5.62 -12.78 19.51
N GLY A 45 6.18 -11.59 19.74
CA GLY A 45 6.99 -10.85 18.78
C GLY A 45 8.36 -11.47 18.51
N ALA A 46 8.85 -12.34 19.40
CA ALA A 46 10.08 -13.11 19.19
C ALA A 46 9.95 -14.14 18.04
N TRP A 47 8.73 -14.68 17.83
CA TRP A 47 8.47 -15.74 16.86
C TRP A 47 7.61 -15.30 15.69
N PHE A 48 6.80 -14.24 15.85
CA PHE A 48 5.87 -13.80 14.83
C PHE A 48 5.63 -12.28 14.90
N ALA A 49 6.06 -11.58 13.85
CA ALA A 49 5.80 -10.14 13.72
C ALA A 49 4.41 -9.91 13.08
N ALA A 50 3.35 -9.88 13.89
CA ALA A 50 1.97 -9.84 13.42
C ALA A 50 1.69 -8.56 12.60
N GLY A 51 2.21 -7.42 13.05
CA GLY A 51 2.11 -6.15 12.31
C GLY A 51 2.70 -6.24 10.90
N TRP A 52 3.89 -6.83 10.76
CA TRP A 52 4.53 -7.02 9.45
C TRP A 52 3.75 -7.98 8.55
N CYS A 53 3.19 -9.06 9.13
CA CYS A 53 2.33 -9.98 8.39
C CYS A 53 1.11 -9.24 7.81
N GLY A 54 0.41 -8.44 8.63
CA GLY A 54 -0.73 -7.64 8.19
C GLY A 54 -0.36 -6.63 7.10
N VAL A 55 0.75 -5.91 7.25
CA VAL A 55 1.24 -4.94 6.26
C VAL A 55 1.57 -5.63 4.93
N MET A 56 2.22 -6.80 4.93
CA MET A 56 2.50 -7.55 3.69
C MET A 56 1.22 -8.02 3.00
N VAL A 57 0.20 -8.45 3.75
CA VAL A 57 -1.13 -8.79 3.18
C VAL A 57 -1.78 -7.55 2.54
N PHE A 58 -1.69 -6.37 3.19
CA PHE A 58 -2.16 -5.12 2.59
C PHE A 58 -1.44 -4.80 1.27
N PHE A 59 -0.13 -4.97 1.21
CA PHE A 59 0.66 -4.71 0.01
C PHE A 59 0.36 -5.69 -1.13
N LEU A 60 0.20 -7.00 -0.84
CA LEU A 60 -0.27 -7.97 -1.83
C LEU A 60 -1.66 -7.59 -2.36
N ALA A 61 -2.59 -7.23 -1.47
CA ALA A 61 -3.94 -6.82 -1.84
C ALA A 61 -3.94 -5.53 -2.69
N SER A 62 -3.13 -4.52 -2.32
CA SER A 62 -2.98 -3.29 -3.11
C SER A 62 -2.37 -3.58 -4.48
N GLY A 63 -1.34 -4.41 -4.55
CA GLY A 63 -0.75 -4.92 -5.78
C GLY A 63 -1.76 -5.56 -6.73
N TYR A 64 -2.66 -6.36 -6.17
CA TYR A 64 -3.70 -7.06 -6.94
C TYR A 64 -4.70 -6.12 -7.63
N ILE A 65 -5.09 -5.02 -6.97
CA ILE A 65 -6.19 -4.16 -7.47
C ILE A 65 -5.73 -2.86 -8.12
N VAL A 66 -4.56 -2.34 -7.78
CA VAL A 66 -4.15 -0.98 -8.16
C VAL A 66 -3.85 -0.88 -9.65
N PRO A 67 -2.97 -1.70 -10.26
CA PRO A 67 -2.72 -1.64 -11.69
C PRO A 67 -3.97 -1.97 -12.50
N ALA A 68 -4.73 -2.98 -12.05
CA ALA A 68 -6.02 -3.32 -12.64
C ALA A 68 -7.00 -2.13 -12.67
N SER A 69 -6.97 -1.26 -11.64
CA SER A 69 -7.81 -0.07 -11.61
C SER A 69 -7.36 1.04 -12.56
N LEU A 70 -6.06 1.13 -12.84
CA LEU A 70 -5.51 2.07 -13.82
C LEU A 70 -5.83 1.56 -15.24
N GLU A 71 -5.56 0.28 -15.51
CA GLU A 71 -5.85 -0.37 -16.80
C GLU A 71 -7.34 -0.29 -17.16
N ARG A 72 -8.26 -0.55 -16.21
CA ARG A 72 -9.70 -0.45 -16.45
C ARG A 72 -10.18 0.96 -16.78
N ARG A 73 -9.51 1.99 -16.26
CA ARG A 73 -9.85 3.39 -16.54
C ARG A 73 -9.23 3.89 -17.85
N GLY A 74 -8.07 3.36 -18.22
CA GLY A 74 -7.33 3.78 -19.41
C GLY A 74 -6.67 5.16 -19.31
N GLU A 75 -7.01 5.95 -18.29
CA GLU A 75 -6.56 7.34 -18.14
C GLU A 75 -5.92 7.56 -16.75
N ALA A 76 -4.71 8.12 -16.74
CA ALA A 76 -3.96 8.41 -15.52
C ALA A 76 -4.68 9.45 -14.62
N ARG A 77 -5.30 10.49 -15.21
CA ARG A 77 -6.01 11.52 -14.45
C ARG A 77 -7.19 10.93 -13.67
N ALA A 78 -8.03 10.13 -14.32
CA ALA A 78 -9.13 9.42 -13.69
C ALA A 78 -8.67 8.47 -12.56
N PHE A 79 -7.50 7.83 -12.73
CA PHE A 79 -6.89 7.03 -11.68
C PHE A 79 -6.50 7.87 -10.46
N TRP A 80 -5.77 8.98 -10.66
CA TRP A 80 -5.29 9.85 -9.57
C TRP A 80 -6.44 10.51 -8.81
N ILE A 81 -7.48 10.99 -9.51
CA ILE A 81 -8.70 11.51 -8.86
C ILE A 81 -9.28 10.43 -7.92
N GLY A 82 -9.43 9.20 -8.42
CA GLY A 82 -9.92 8.08 -7.61
C GLY A 82 -9.06 7.77 -6.38
N ARG A 83 -7.74 7.97 -6.46
CA ARG A 83 -6.81 7.75 -5.33
C ARG A 83 -6.82 8.89 -4.32
N VAL A 84 -6.86 10.13 -4.78
CA VAL A 84 -6.95 11.31 -3.91
C VAL A 84 -8.19 11.23 -3.04
N PHE A 85 -9.37 11.01 -3.64
CA PHE A 85 -10.65 10.89 -2.92
C PHE A 85 -10.76 9.62 -2.06
N ARG A 86 -9.87 8.64 -2.25
CA ARG A 86 -9.81 7.44 -1.40
C ARG A 86 -8.92 7.65 -0.18
N LEU A 87 -7.77 8.30 -0.34
CA LEU A 87 -6.72 8.36 0.70
C LEU A 87 -6.78 9.66 1.53
N TYR A 88 -6.84 10.82 0.87
CA TYR A 88 -6.65 12.12 1.52
C TYR A 88 -7.72 12.51 2.54
N PRO A 89 -9.02 12.24 2.36
CA PRO A 89 -10.04 12.66 3.33
C PRO A 89 -9.77 12.12 4.73
N LEU A 90 -9.46 10.83 4.83
CA LEU A 90 -9.17 10.19 6.11
C LEU A 90 -7.76 10.48 6.61
N TRP A 91 -6.79 10.57 5.69
CA TRP A 91 -5.44 11.01 6.05
C TRP A 91 -5.46 12.40 6.68
N ALA A 92 -6.25 13.34 6.13
CA ALA A 92 -6.38 14.69 6.67
C ALA A 92 -6.99 14.68 8.07
N LEU A 93 -8.00 13.84 8.31
CA LEU A 93 -8.57 13.64 9.66
C LEU A 93 -7.53 13.06 10.63
N CYS A 94 -6.76 12.05 10.20
CA CYS A 94 -5.68 11.48 10.99
C CYS A 94 -4.59 12.51 11.30
N MET A 95 -4.19 13.32 10.30
CA MET A 95 -3.20 14.38 10.46
C MET A 95 -3.69 15.48 11.41
N ALA A 96 -4.95 15.89 11.30
CA ALA A 96 -5.55 16.84 12.24
C ALA A 96 -5.52 16.31 13.69
N GLY A 97 -5.85 15.04 13.89
CA GLY A 97 -5.70 14.38 15.19
C GLY A 97 -4.25 14.32 15.66
N ALA A 98 -3.32 13.98 14.78
CA ALA A 98 -1.89 13.92 15.07
C ALA A 98 -1.33 15.29 15.50
N LEU A 99 -1.70 16.37 14.82
CA LEU A 99 -1.28 17.73 15.16
C LEU A 99 -1.73 18.19 16.54
N VAL A 100 -2.86 17.66 17.03
CA VAL A 100 -3.38 17.95 18.37
C VAL A 100 -2.68 17.09 19.44
N LEU A 101 -2.40 15.83 19.12
CA LEU A 101 -2.01 14.81 20.11
C LEU A 101 -0.50 14.54 20.18
N LEU A 102 0.24 14.89 19.13
CA LEU A 102 1.64 14.50 18.94
C LEU A 102 2.50 15.70 18.56
N PRO A 103 3.79 15.72 18.94
CA PRO A 103 4.74 16.71 18.47
C PRO A 103 5.12 16.39 17.01
N VAL A 104 4.26 16.76 16.07
CA VAL A 104 4.51 16.55 14.64
C VAL A 104 5.69 17.41 14.19
N THR A 105 6.71 16.76 13.67
CA THR A 105 7.93 17.40 13.14
C THR A 105 8.12 17.01 11.67
N GLY A 106 8.96 17.77 10.96
CA GLY A 106 9.27 17.50 9.56
C GLY A 106 8.42 18.30 8.57
N SER A 107 8.70 18.10 7.27
CA SER A 107 8.11 18.90 6.20
C SER A 107 6.60 18.64 6.02
N PRO A 108 5.73 19.67 6.06
CA PRO A 108 4.31 19.54 5.73
C PRO A 108 4.09 19.06 4.29
N LEU A 109 4.94 19.48 3.35
CA LEU A 109 4.86 19.07 1.94
C LEU A 109 5.20 17.58 1.76
N ALA A 110 6.14 17.05 2.56
CA ALA A 110 6.46 15.63 2.54
C ALA A 110 5.28 14.78 3.06
N HIS A 111 4.58 15.25 4.10
CA HIS A 111 3.37 14.62 4.60
C HIS A 111 2.20 14.74 3.62
N LEU A 112 1.98 15.92 3.03
CA LEU A 112 0.94 16.16 2.03
C LEU A 112 1.15 15.32 0.76
N SER A 113 2.38 15.01 0.37
CA SER A 113 2.67 14.08 -0.73
C SER A 113 2.53 12.62 -0.34
N MET A 114 2.34 12.33 0.95
CA MET A 114 2.41 10.99 1.57
C MET A 114 3.76 10.29 1.38
N LEU A 115 4.83 11.00 0.98
CA LEU A 115 6.16 10.42 0.73
C LEU A 115 7.14 10.67 1.89
N GLN A 116 6.66 11.08 3.07
CA GLN A 116 7.51 11.52 4.17
C GLN A 116 8.63 10.53 4.54
N ASP A 117 8.34 9.22 4.59
CA ASP A 117 9.33 8.20 4.96
C ASP A 117 10.34 7.90 3.84
N LEU A 118 10.01 8.21 2.58
CA LEU A 118 10.95 8.11 1.44
C LEU A 118 11.74 9.41 1.23
N LEU A 119 11.25 10.52 1.77
CA LEU A 119 11.91 11.82 1.75
C LEU A 119 12.75 12.07 3.02
N GLY A 120 12.97 11.04 3.86
CA GLY A 120 13.75 11.14 5.09
C GLY A 120 13.13 12.04 6.16
N THR A 121 11.82 12.30 6.07
CA THR A 121 11.08 13.13 7.02
C THR A 121 10.47 12.25 8.11
N PRO A 122 10.60 12.61 9.41
CA PRO A 122 9.94 11.88 10.49
C PRO A 122 8.44 11.75 10.26
N SER A 123 7.92 10.53 10.43
CA SER A 123 6.50 10.22 10.22
C SER A 123 5.66 10.79 11.38
N ALA A 124 4.68 11.64 11.09
CA ALA A 124 3.78 12.23 12.10
C ALA A 124 3.06 11.19 12.97
N VAL A 125 2.66 10.08 12.36
CA VAL A 125 2.09 8.90 13.05
C VAL A 125 2.86 7.68 12.58
N SER A 126 3.22 6.80 13.51
CA SER A 126 4.17 5.71 13.29
C SER A 126 3.84 4.79 12.11
N VAL A 127 2.55 4.67 11.74
CA VAL A 127 2.01 3.80 10.69
C VAL A 127 1.96 4.42 9.29
N LEU A 128 2.16 5.75 9.17
CA LEU A 128 2.05 6.47 7.89
C LEU A 128 3.13 6.08 6.88
N TRP A 129 4.23 5.45 7.32
CA TRP A 129 5.27 4.93 6.43
C TRP A 129 4.71 4.01 5.34
N THR A 130 3.71 3.18 5.65
CA THR A 130 3.10 2.29 4.66
C THR A 130 2.42 3.06 3.52
N LEU A 131 1.90 4.26 3.79
CA LEU A 131 1.33 5.12 2.75
C LEU A 131 2.41 5.67 1.83
N SER A 132 3.63 5.88 2.30
CA SER A 132 4.75 6.26 1.43
C SER A 132 5.11 5.18 0.42
N TYR A 133 5.12 3.92 0.84
CA TYR A 133 5.33 2.80 -0.09
C TYR A 133 4.14 2.60 -1.03
N GLU A 134 2.90 2.79 -0.55
CA GLU A 134 1.71 2.72 -1.40
C GLU A 134 1.68 3.85 -2.44
N MET A 135 2.03 5.09 -2.05
CA MET A 135 2.15 6.22 -2.96
C MET A 135 3.28 6.01 -3.99
N ALA A 136 4.44 5.54 -3.55
CA ALA A 136 5.53 5.16 -4.44
C ALA A 136 5.08 4.10 -5.47
N PHE A 137 4.33 3.08 -5.02
CA PHE A 137 3.77 2.09 -5.93
C PHE A 137 2.80 2.71 -6.95
N TYR A 138 1.97 3.68 -6.55
CA TYR A 138 1.07 4.37 -7.47
C TYR A 138 1.83 5.16 -8.54
N LEU A 139 2.91 5.83 -8.15
CA LEU A 139 3.80 6.55 -9.07
C LEU A 139 4.51 5.58 -10.02
N LEU A 140 5.05 4.46 -9.52
CA LEU A 140 5.70 3.43 -10.34
C LEU A 140 4.73 2.82 -11.35
N VAL A 141 3.53 2.44 -10.92
CA VAL A 141 2.50 1.86 -11.80
C VAL A 141 2.06 2.88 -12.86
N THR A 142 1.92 4.15 -12.49
CA THR A 142 1.62 5.24 -13.44
C THR A 142 2.73 5.40 -14.48
N ALA A 143 4.00 5.41 -14.05
CA ALA A 143 5.15 5.50 -14.94
C ALA A 143 5.23 4.29 -15.90
N LEU A 144 5.13 3.07 -15.37
CA LEU A 144 5.18 1.84 -16.16
C LEU A 144 4.00 1.72 -17.14
N PHE A 145 2.81 2.18 -16.76
CA PHE A 145 1.66 2.23 -17.65
C PHE A 145 1.91 3.16 -18.83
N THR A 146 2.41 4.36 -18.55
CA THR A 146 2.73 5.39 -19.56
C THR A 146 3.85 4.96 -20.50
N LEU A 147 4.83 4.21 -19.99
CA LEU A 147 5.94 3.64 -20.77
C LEU A 147 5.57 2.34 -21.50
N GLY A 148 4.35 1.82 -21.34
CA GLY A 148 3.93 0.54 -21.93
C GLY A 148 4.55 -0.71 -21.30
N ALA A 149 5.37 -0.54 -20.24
CA ALA A 149 6.04 -1.64 -19.53
C ALA A 149 5.17 -2.30 -18.45
N HIS A 150 3.96 -1.79 -18.19
CA HIS A 150 3.10 -2.26 -17.11
C HIS A 150 2.86 -3.78 -17.16
N ARG A 151 2.83 -4.41 -18.34
CA ARG A 151 2.58 -5.86 -18.53
C ARG A 151 3.65 -6.79 -17.94
N ARG A 152 4.84 -6.29 -17.61
CA ARG A 152 5.98 -7.07 -17.12
C ARG A 152 6.06 -7.21 -15.59
N SER A 153 4.93 -7.35 -14.91
CA SER A 153 4.89 -7.28 -13.44
C SER A 153 5.62 -8.44 -12.75
N ALA A 154 5.63 -9.63 -13.34
CA ALA A 154 6.37 -10.76 -12.78
C ALA A 154 7.89 -10.53 -12.90
N GLU A 155 8.37 -10.08 -14.06
CA GLU A 155 9.79 -9.78 -14.28
C GLU A 155 10.25 -8.62 -13.41
N ILE A 156 9.43 -7.58 -13.22
CA ILE A 156 9.73 -6.46 -12.33
C ILE A 156 9.81 -6.92 -10.88
N ALA A 157 8.88 -7.76 -10.41
CA ALA A 157 8.92 -8.31 -9.06
C ALA A 157 10.21 -9.11 -8.80
N LEU A 158 10.61 -9.93 -9.77
CA LEU A 158 11.87 -10.67 -9.71
C LEU A 158 13.11 -9.79 -9.74
N GLY A 159 13.14 -8.80 -10.64
CA GLY A 159 14.25 -7.86 -10.75
C GLY A 159 14.47 -7.12 -9.44
N LEU A 160 13.38 -6.65 -8.80
CA LEU A 160 13.44 -6.01 -7.49
C LEU A 160 13.93 -6.97 -6.39
N ALA A 161 13.47 -8.23 -6.38
CA ALA A 161 13.95 -9.22 -5.42
C ALA A 161 15.43 -9.59 -5.63
N ALA A 162 15.88 -9.71 -6.88
CA ALA A 162 17.27 -9.96 -7.23
C ALA A 162 18.17 -8.79 -6.82
N VAL A 163 17.75 -7.54 -7.09
CA VAL A 163 18.46 -6.34 -6.64
C VAL A 163 18.46 -6.24 -5.12
N ALA A 164 17.39 -6.63 -4.43
CA ALA A 164 17.37 -6.68 -2.97
C ALA A 164 18.40 -7.69 -2.42
N LEU A 165 18.49 -8.88 -3.02
CA LEU A 165 19.46 -9.91 -2.64
C LEU A 165 20.90 -9.46 -2.89
N ALA A 166 21.18 -8.85 -4.05
CA ALA A 166 22.51 -8.36 -4.39
C ALA A 166 22.90 -7.11 -3.59
N GLY A 167 21.95 -6.21 -3.34
CA GLY A 167 22.15 -4.90 -2.72
C GLY A 167 22.15 -4.90 -1.20
N ALA A 168 21.71 -5.99 -0.55
CA ALA A 168 21.63 -6.10 0.91
C ALA A 168 22.97 -5.86 1.64
N ALA A 169 24.11 -6.08 0.96
CA ALA A 169 25.44 -5.82 1.51
C ALA A 169 26.07 -4.49 1.05
N LEU A 170 25.51 -3.81 0.04
CA LEU A 170 26.20 -2.77 -0.73
C LEU A 170 25.48 -1.41 -0.79
N LEU A 171 24.18 -1.34 -0.48
CA LEU A 171 23.41 -0.11 -0.62
C LEU A 171 23.38 0.68 0.71
N PRO A 172 24.03 1.86 0.77
CA PRO A 172 23.95 2.72 1.95
C PRO A 172 22.52 3.26 2.13
N THR A 173 21.98 3.15 3.34
CA THR A 173 20.69 3.75 3.72
C THR A 173 20.88 5.21 4.14
N GLY A 174 20.03 6.11 3.64
CA GLY A 174 20.04 7.53 4.02
C GLY A 174 21.03 8.39 3.23
N ALA A 175 21.53 7.90 2.09
CA ALA A 175 22.53 8.59 1.27
C ALA A 175 22.02 9.91 0.64
N LEU A 176 20.71 10.17 0.69
CA LEU A 176 20.07 11.36 0.11
C LEU A 176 19.48 12.30 1.19
N ALA A 177 19.97 12.20 2.43
CA ALA A 177 19.58 13.11 3.51
C ALA A 177 19.82 14.58 3.09
N GLY A 178 18.76 15.40 3.13
CA GLY A 178 18.81 16.83 2.76
C GLY A 178 18.32 17.17 1.33
N ALA A 179 18.12 16.19 0.45
CA ALA A 179 17.61 16.42 -0.92
C ALA A 179 16.07 16.31 -1.05
N SER A 180 15.33 16.36 0.06
CA SER A 180 13.90 16.02 0.12
C SER A 180 13.01 16.94 -0.72
N LEU A 181 13.24 18.25 -0.70
CA LEU A 181 12.48 19.21 -1.50
C LEU A 181 12.76 19.07 -3.00
N LEU A 182 14.01 18.82 -3.37
CA LEU A 182 14.39 18.58 -4.76
C LEU A 182 13.75 17.28 -5.27
N ALA A 183 13.84 16.20 -4.50
CA ALA A 183 13.20 14.93 -4.85
C ALA A 183 11.69 15.08 -5.01
N LEU A 184 11.02 15.83 -4.11
CA LEU A 184 9.60 16.12 -4.22
C LEU A 184 9.27 16.95 -5.46
N ALA A 185 10.07 17.98 -5.76
CA ALA A 185 9.89 18.81 -6.95
C ALA A 185 10.06 18.01 -8.25
N VAL A 186 11.06 17.11 -8.30
CA VAL A 186 11.29 16.20 -9.43
C VAL A 186 10.11 15.24 -9.62
N ILE A 187 9.59 14.67 -8.53
CA ILE A 187 8.40 13.78 -8.58
C ILE A 187 7.16 14.56 -9.03
N ALA A 188 6.94 15.76 -8.49
CA ALA A 188 5.80 16.59 -8.86
C ALA A 188 5.86 17.01 -10.35
N ALA A 189 7.03 17.41 -10.84
CA ALA A 189 7.25 17.74 -12.24
C ALA A 189 7.06 16.53 -13.16
N GLY A 190 7.59 15.36 -12.78
CA GLY A 190 7.40 14.11 -13.51
C GLY A 190 5.92 13.72 -13.60
N LEU A 191 5.18 13.83 -12.50
CA LEU A 191 3.74 13.55 -12.47
C LEU A 191 2.94 14.56 -13.31
N ALA A 192 3.25 15.85 -13.22
CA ALA A 192 2.62 16.89 -14.04
C ALA A 192 2.85 16.63 -15.53
N ALA A 193 4.07 16.25 -15.93
CA ALA A 193 4.40 15.88 -17.30
C ALA A 193 3.64 14.62 -17.77
N VAL A 194 3.42 13.63 -16.91
CA VAL A 194 2.59 12.44 -17.25
C VAL A 194 1.12 12.80 -17.44
N LEU A 195 0.59 13.73 -16.64
CA LEU A 195 -0.83 14.07 -16.63
C LEU A 195 -1.24 15.11 -17.68
N GLY A 196 -0.34 16.04 -18.02
CA GLY A 196 -0.63 17.15 -18.94
C GLY A 196 0.28 17.27 -20.15
N GLY A 197 1.35 16.47 -20.22
CA GLY A 197 2.29 16.51 -21.35
C GLY A 197 1.84 15.64 -22.54
N ASP A 198 2.25 16.05 -23.72
CA ASP A 198 2.06 15.28 -24.96
C ASP A 198 3.23 14.33 -25.23
N GLY A 199 2.93 13.20 -25.89
CA GLY A 199 3.91 12.26 -26.49
C GLY A 199 5.23 12.11 -25.72
N ARG A 200 6.26 12.83 -26.18
CA ARG A 200 7.63 12.79 -25.62
C ARG A 200 7.74 13.37 -24.21
N VAL A 201 7.05 14.48 -23.91
CA VAL A 201 7.04 15.08 -22.57
C VAL A 201 6.42 14.10 -21.57
N ARG A 202 5.33 13.44 -21.97
CA ARG A 202 4.66 12.42 -21.18
C ARG A 202 5.59 11.22 -20.86
N GLN A 203 6.31 10.75 -21.86
CA GLN A 203 7.28 9.65 -21.71
C GLN A 203 8.48 10.05 -20.85
N ALA A 204 9.02 11.25 -21.05
CA ALA A 204 10.11 11.79 -20.23
C ALA A 204 9.69 11.93 -18.76
N GLY A 205 8.50 12.47 -18.51
CA GLY A 205 7.92 12.56 -17.16
C GLY A 205 7.80 11.19 -16.49
N ALA A 206 7.32 10.18 -17.22
CA ALA A 206 7.24 8.82 -16.72
C ALA A 206 8.61 8.20 -16.41
N ALA A 207 9.62 8.44 -17.26
CA ALA A 207 10.98 8.00 -17.00
C ALA A 207 11.58 8.68 -15.75
N VAL A 208 11.37 9.99 -15.60
CA VAL A 208 11.79 10.75 -14.41
C VAL A 208 11.12 10.20 -13.15
N LEU A 209 9.82 9.94 -13.17
CA LEU A 209 9.11 9.32 -12.04
C LEU A 209 9.68 7.95 -11.69
N LEU A 210 9.90 7.11 -12.70
CA LEU A 210 10.43 5.76 -12.50
C LEU A 210 11.79 5.84 -11.80
N VAL A 211 12.72 6.62 -12.34
CA VAL A 211 14.08 6.78 -11.79
C VAL A 211 14.05 7.41 -10.39
N ALA A 212 13.30 8.49 -10.20
CA ALA A 212 13.24 9.19 -8.92
C ALA A 212 12.70 8.27 -7.81
N VAL A 213 11.59 7.57 -8.07
CA VAL A 213 10.96 6.71 -7.06
C VAL A 213 11.81 5.47 -6.77
N THR A 214 12.39 4.81 -7.78
CA THR A 214 13.29 3.67 -7.54
C THR A 214 14.54 4.08 -6.77
N THR A 215 15.06 5.29 -7.03
CA THR A 215 16.21 5.84 -6.30
C THR A 215 15.86 6.08 -4.82
N LEU A 216 14.72 6.69 -4.52
CA LEU A 216 14.30 6.90 -3.14
C LEU A 216 14.10 5.57 -2.39
N LEU A 217 13.51 4.57 -3.03
CA LEU A 217 13.31 3.24 -2.46
C LEU A 217 14.63 2.52 -2.14
N ALA A 218 15.66 2.72 -2.98
CA ALA A 218 16.95 2.08 -2.81
C ALA A 218 17.86 2.81 -1.80
N PHE A 219 17.74 4.13 -1.64
CA PHE A 219 18.75 4.93 -0.94
C PHE A 219 18.25 5.82 0.20
N ASN A 220 16.94 6.09 0.32
CA ASN A 220 16.45 7.13 1.25
C ASN A 220 15.22 6.75 2.09
N GLY A 221 14.77 5.49 2.02
CA GLY A 221 13.63 5.02 2.79
C GLY A 221 13.94 4.80 4.27
N ARG A 222 12.90 4.86 5.12
CA ARG A 222 12.93 4.43 6.53
C ARG A 222 13.41 2.98 6.70
N LEU A 223 13.03 2.10 5.77
CA LEU A 223 13.44 0.71 5.80
C LEU A 223 14.78 0.53 5.08
N PRO A 224 15.59 -0.46 5.49
CA PRO A 224 16.74 -0.90 4.70
C PRO A 224 16.39 -1.13 3.24
N ALA A 225 17.32 -0.83 2.34
CA ALA A 225 17.10 -0.89 0.89
C ALA A 225 16.49 -2.22 0.44
N TRP A 226 17.04 -3.34 0.93
CA TRP A 226 16.54 -4.68 0.62
C TRP A 226 15.06 -4.84 1.00
N GLN A 227 14.66 -4.32 2.15
CA GLN A 227 13.30 -4.47 2.68
C GLN A 227 12.32 -3.59 1.90
N SER A 228 12.73 -2.36 1.58
CA SER A 228 11.99 -1.45 0.70
C SER A 228 11.72 -2.09 -0.67
N LEU A 229 12.74 -2.70 -1.28
CA LEU A 229 12.63 -3.38 -2.57
C LEU A 229 11.73 -4.62 -2.49
N ILE A 230 11.84 -5.44 -1.44
CA ILE A 230 10.96 -6.59 -1.23
C ILE A 230 9.49 -6.19 -1.02
N VAL A 231 9.24 -5.07 -0.33
CA VAL A 231 7.89 -4.52 -0.18
C VAL A 231 7.29 -4.21 -1.56
N VAL A 232 8.01 -3.49 -2.41
CA VAL A 232 7.51 -3.14 -3.74
C VAL A 232 7.43 -4.37 -4.67
N ALA A 233 8.38 -5.30 -4.57
CA ALA A 233 8.33 -6.59 -5.27
C ALA A 233 7.09 -7.40 -4.87
N THR A 234 6.70 -7.36 -3.59
CA THR A 234 5.49 -8.00 -3.07
C THR A 234 4.23 -7.38 -3.69
N MET A 235 4.18 -6.05 -3.85
CA MET A 235 3.07 -5.39 -4.55
C MET A 235 3.01 -5.78 -6.05
N PHE A 236 4.15 -5.83 -6.74
CA PHE A 236 4.17 -6.31 -8.13
C PHE A 236 3.79 -7.79 -8.26
N SER A 237 4.08 -8.61 -7.24
CA SER A 237 3.65 -10.00 -7.18
C SER A 237 2.13 -10.12 -7.12
N GLY A 238 1.45 -9.28 -6.33
CA GLY A 238 -0.01 -9.18 -6.34
C GLY A 238 -0.56 -8.86 -7.74
N THR A 239 0.10 -7.97 -8.47
CA THR A 239 -0.22 -7.65 -9.87
C THR A 239 -0.07 -8.87 -10.78
N ALA A 240 1.03 -9.61 -10.66
CA ALA A 240 1.28 -10.80 -11.47
C ALA A 240 0.23 -11.90 -11.24
N LEU A 241 -0.18 -12.10 -9.98
CA LEU A 241 -1.22 -13.06 -9.61
C LEU A 241 -2.59 -12.64 -10.17
N TYR A 242 -2.95 -11.35 -10.08
CA TYR A 242 -4.15 -10.82 -10.75
C TYR A 242 -4.11 -11.11 -12.26
N ARG A 243 -2.96 -10.93 -12.90
CA ARG A 243 -2.83 -11.17 -14.35
C ARG A 243 -2.99 -12.62 -14.75
N ALA A 244 -2.47 -13.55 -13.96
CA ALA A 244 -2.73 -14.96 -14.19
C ALA A 244 -4.21 -15.30 -14.01
N GLU A 245 -4.87 -14.73 -13.01
CA GLU A 245 -6.31 -14.91 -12.83
C GLU A 245 -7.11 -14.40 -14.04
N GLN A 246 -6.74 -13.24 -14.58
CA GLN A 246 -7.41 -12.66 -15.76
C GLN A 246 -6.95 -13.28 -17.09
N GLY A 247 -6.13 -14.32 -17.08
CA GLY A 247 -5.62 -14.98 -18.29
C GLY A 247 -4.66 -14.14 -19.12
N GLN A 248 -4.10 -13.06 -18.57
CA GLN A 248 -3.16 -12.18 -19.27
C GLN A 248 -1.73 -12.76 -19.33
N ILE A 249 -1.37 -13.61 -18.37
CA ILE A 249 -0.13 -14.39 -18.33
C ILE A 249 -0.45 -15.83 -17.91
N THR A 250 0.44 -16.77 -18.20
CA THR A 250 0.29 -18.15 -17.75
C THR A 250 0.56 -18.28 -16.24
N TRP A 251 -0.09 -19.25 -15.59
CA TRP A 251 0.18 -19.56 -14.18
C TRP A 251 1.64 -19.94 -13.93
N ALA A 252 2.29 -20.62 -14.88
CA ALA A 252 3.72 -20.93 -14.80
C ALA A 252 4.58 -19.66 -14.65
N ARG A 253 4.26 -18.57 -15.38
CA ARG A 253 4.96 -17.28 -15.23
C ARG A 253 4.61 -16.59 -13.92
N ALA A 254 3.35 -16.68 -13.48
CA ALA A 254 2.95 -16.08 -12.21
C ALA A 254 3.62 -16.75 -11.01
N TRP A 255 3.81 -18.08 -11.00
CA TRP A 255 4.43 -18.77 -9.87
C TRP A 255 5.88 -18.40 -9.63
N ILE A 256 6.56 -17.80 -10.62
CA ILE A 256 7.91 -17.29 -10.44
C ILE A 256 7.97 -16.21 -9.35
N VAL A 257 6.87 -15.47 -9.10
CA VAL A 257 6.84 -14.44 -8.04
C VAL A 257 6.93 -15.03 -6.62
N LEU A 258 6.79 -16.34 -6.45
CA LEU A 258 7.09 -17.02 -5.18
C LEU A 258 8.57 -16.93 -4.78
N ALA A 259 9.47 -16.50 -5.67
CA ALA A 259 10.84 -16.15 -5.31
C ALA A 259 10.91 -14.91 -4.40
N VAL A 260 9.92 -14.01 -4.44
CA VAL A 260 9.89 -12.79 -3.62
C VAL A 260 9.81 -13.08 -2.11
N PRO A 261 8.88 -13.90 -1.59
CA PRO A 261 8.87 -14.23 -0.17
C PRO A 261 10.09 -15.04 0.25
N VAL A 262 10.65 -15.87 -0.64
CA VAL A 262 11.91 -16.58 -0.38
C VAL A 262 13.05 -15.58 -0.18
N ALA A 263 13.20 -14.60 -1.06
CA ALA A 263 14.18 -13.53 -0.91
C ALA A 263 13.96 -12.73 0.39
N GLY A 264 12.71 -12.38 0.71
CA GLY A 264 12.35 -11.72 1.96
C GLY A 264 12.76 -12.53 3.21
N VAL A 265 12.56 -13.85 3.20
CA VAL A 265 12.97 -14.75 4.29
C VAL A 265 14.49 -14.85 4.41
N LEU A 266 15.21 -14.96 3.29
CA LEU A 266 16.67 -15.06 3.29
C LEU A 266 17.33 -13.79 3.84
N LEU A 267 16.75 -12.63 3.55
CA LEU A 267 17.27 -11.33 3.97
C LEU A 267 16.83 -10.90 5.38
N SER A 268 15.80 -11.55 5.92
CA SER A 268 15.26 -11.19 7.24
C SER A 268 16.21 -11.61 8.37
N PRO A 269 16.60 -10.70 9.28
CA PRO A 269 17.59 -10.99 10.32
C PRO A 269 17.03 -11.86 11.47
N GLY A 270 15.70 -11.91 11.66
CA GLY A 270 15.05 -12.59 12.78
C GLY A 270 13.96 -13.58 12.35
N THR A 271 13.73 -14.60 13.18
CA THR A 271 12.69 -15.63 12.95
C THR A 271 11.31 -15.01 12.83
N ASN A 272 11.00 -14.00 13.63
CA ASN A 272 9.73 -13.29 13.62
C ASN A 272 9.35 -12.65 12.28
N LEU A 273 10.31 -12.02 11.59
CA LEU A 273 10.07 -11.40 10.30
C LEU A 273 9.97 -12.47 9.19
N LYS A 274 10.79 -13.52 9.28
CA LYS A 274 10.72 -14.68 8.36
C LYS A 274 9.34 -15.33 8.40
N THR A 275 8.83 -15.64 9.58
CA THR A 275 7.50 -16.24 9.76
C THR A 275 6.39 -15.28 9.30
N ALA A 276 6.52 -13.97 9.54
CA ALA A 276 5.57 -12.98 9.04
C ALA A 276 5.49 -12.91 7.51
N PHE A 277 6.62 -12.98 6.80
CA PHE A 277 6.63 -13.04 5.33
C PHE A 277 5.94 -14.29 4.80
N VAL A 278 6.29 -15.47 5.35
CA VAL A 278 5.67 -16.74 4.95
C VAL A 278 4.17 -16.73 5.22
N ALA A 279 3.77 -16.30 6.42
CA ALA A 279 2.37 -16.24 6.80
C ALA A 279 1.57 -15.27 5.93
N ALA A 280 2.09 -14.08 5.61
CA ALA A 280 1.40 -13.12 4.78
C ALA A 280 1.09 -13.66 3.38
N TRP A 281 2.07 -14.32 2.76
CA TRP A 281 1.90 -14.96 1.46
C TRP A 281 0.95 -16.15 1.53
N ALA A 282 1.06 -16.99 2.55
CA ALA A 282 0.14 -18.10 2.77
C ALA A 282 -1.31 -17.62 2.95
N ILE A 283 -1.53 -16.59 3.78
CA ILE A 283 -2.84 -15.97 3.99
C ILE A 283 -3.41 -15.42 2.67
N PHE A 284 -2.60 -14.71 1.89
CA PHE A 284 -3.05 -14.14 0.63
C PHE A 284 -3.40 -15.22 -0.41
N LEU A 285 -2.55 -16.25 -0.56
CA LEU A 285 -2.79 -17.36 -1.48
C LEU A 285 -3.98 -18.21 -1.03
N ALA A 286 -4.17 -18.41 0.27
CA ALA A 286 -5.36 -19.08 0.82
C ALA A 286 -6.64 -18.28 0.51
N GLY A 287 -6.62 -16.96 0.74
CA GLY A 287 -7.74 -16.08 0.38
C GLY A 287 -8.04 -16.12 -1.12
N MET A 288 -7.00 -16.20 -1.95
CA MET A 288 -7.15 -16.36 -3.40
C MET A 288 -7.70 -17.73 -3.78
N ALA A 289 -7.27 -18.83 -3.15
CA ALA A 289 -7.84 -20.16 -3.37
C ALA A 289 -9.34 -20.19 -2.99
N LEU A 290 -9.71 -19.45 -1.94
CA LEU A 290 -11.09 -19.35 -1.45
C LEU A 290 -11.94 -18.29 -2.15
N ARG A 291 -11.42 -17.57 -3.15
CA ARG A 291 -12.10 -16.41 -3.78
C ARG A 291 -13.48 -16.68 -4.39
N GLY A 292 -13.77 -17.94 -4.74
CA GLY A 292 -15.07 -18.39 -5.26
C GLY A 292 -16.12 -18.68 -4.18
N HIS A 293 -15.73 -18.69 -2.91
CA HIS A 293 -16.60 -19.03 -1.78
C HIS A 293 -17.25 -17.77 -1.19
N GLY A 294 -18.38 -17.97 -0.51
CA GLY A 294 -19.05 -16.91 0.25
C GLY A 294 -18.15 -16.41 1.39
N VAL A 295 -18.05 -15.08 1.53
CA VAL A 295 -17.26 -14.44 2.59
C VAL A 295 -18.20 -13.94 3.68
N PRO A 296 -17.94 -14.25 4.96
CA PRO A 296 -18.73 -13.72 6.07
C PRO A 296 -18.83 -12.20 6.05
N TYR A 297 -20.02 -11.66 6.32
CA TYR A 297 -20.27 -10.22 6.30
C TYR A 297 -19.28 -9.45 7.17
N VAL A 298 -19.03 -9.92 8.40
CA VAL A 298 -18.11 -9.28 9.36
C VAL A 298 -16.73 -9.08 8.78
N LEU A 299 -16.15 -10.09 8.11
CA LEU A 299 -14.82 -9.98 7.50
C LEU A 299 -14.81 -8.99 6.32
N SER A 300 -15.84 -9.04 5.47
CA SER A 300 -15.97 -8.10 4.36
C SER A 300 -16.21 -6.65 4.81
N TRP A 301 -16.87 -6.48 5.97
CA TRP A 301 -17.12 -5.19 6.62
C TRP A 301 -15.86 -4.64 7.28
N LEU A 302 -15.10 -5.48 8.00
CA LEU A 302 -13.77 -5.11 8.50
C LEU A 302 -12.86 -4.64 7.37
N GLY A 303 -12.96 -5.26 6.19
CA GLY A 303 -12.29 -4.81 4.97
C GLY A 303 -12.72 -3.44 4.45
N LEU A 304 -14.00 -3.06 4.60
CA LEU A 304 -14.49 -1.73 4.22
C LEU A 304 -13.84 -0.63 5.04
N VAL A 305 -13.78 -0.84 6.36
CA VAL A 305 -13.30 0.15 7.34
C VAL A 305 -11.81 0.02 7.62
N SER A 306 -11.12 -0.92 6.97
CA SER A 306 -9.74 -1.31 7.27
C SER A 306 -8.77 -0.13 7.20
N TYR A 307 -9.02 0.83 6.32
CA TYR A 307 -8.19 2.02 6.16
C TYR A 307 -8.32 2.95 7.38
N SER A 308 -9.54 3.20 7.87
CA SER A 308 -9.79 3.90 9.14
C SER A 308 -9.20 3.19 10.33
N VAL A 309 -9.40 1.88 10.44
CA VAL A 309 -8.84 1.09 11.54
C VAL A 309 -7.31 1.22 11.57
N TYR A 310 -6.68 1.10 10.40
CA TYR A 310 -5.24 1.21 10.27
C TYR A 310 -4.70 2.62 10.61
N LEU A 311 -5.35 3.70 10.18
CA LEU A 311 -4.83 5.06 10.41
C LEU A 311 -5.09 5.56 11.83
N LEU A 312 -6.24 5.24 12.41
CA LEU A 312 -6.70 5.86 13.65
C LEU A 312 -6.21 5.13 14.90
N HIS A 313 -5.96 3.81 14.83
CA HIS A 313 -5.59 3.05 16.03
C HIS A 313 -4.40 3.60 16.83
N PRO A 314 -3.31 4.15 16.24
CA PRO A 314 -2.20 4.67 17.04
C PRO A 314 -2.59 5.94 17.80
N LEU A 315 -3.49 6.76 17.24
CA LEU A 315 -4.00 7.96 17.90
C LEU A 315 -4.86 7.60 19.10
N LEU A 316 -5.70 6.56 18.97
CA LEU A 316 -6.55 6.08 20.06
C LEU A 316 -5.70 5.43 21.15
N LEU A 317 -4.72 4.59 20.78
CA LEU A 317 -3.77 3.99 21.73
C LEU A 317 -2.92 5.03 22.46
N ARG A 318 -2.73 6.23 21.89
CA ARG A 318 -2.01 7.33 22.53
C ARG A 318 -2.80 7.98 23.67
N VAL A 319 -4.13 8.03 23.56
CA VAL A 319 -4.99 8.82 24.47
C VAL A 319 -5.76 7.99 25.48
N MET A 320 -5.89 6.68 25.27
CA MET A 320 -6.60 5.79 26.19
C MET A 320 -5.95 4.41 26.28
N PRO A 321 -6.16 3.67 27.38
CA PRO A 321 -5.63 2.32 27.52
C PRO A 321 -6.09 1.40 26.39
N ALA A 322 -5.24 0.46 25.98
CA ALA A 322 -5.48 -0.42 24.85
C ALA A 322 -6.79 -1.22 24.94
N LEU A 323 -7.25 -1.57 26.15
CA LEU A 323 -8.53 -2.25 26.40
C LEU A 323 -9.72 -1.46 25.83
N TRP A 324 -9.67 -0.12 25.93
CA TRP A 324 -10.69 0.79 25.42
C TRP A 324 -10.37 1.32 24.03
N ALA A 325 -9.08 1.51 23.72
CA ALA A 325 -8.63 2.02 22.43
C ALA A 325 -9.02 1.10 21.27
N VAL A 326 -8.95 -0.22 21.46
CA VAL A 326 -9.29 -1.19 20.41
C VAL A 326 -10.77 -1.10 20.00
N PRO A 327 -11.76 -1.29 20.89
CA PRO A 327 -13.18 -1.14 20.51
C PRO A 327 -13.51 0.27 20.03
N ALA A 328 -12.93 1.31 20.64
CA ALA A 328 -13.11 2.69 20.20
C ALA A 328 -12.59 2.91 18.77
N THR A 329 -11.46 2.28 18.40
CA THR A 329 -10.92 2.33 17.04
C THR A 329 -11.91 1.78 16.03
N PHE A 330 -12.49 0.60 16.27
CA PHE A 330 -13.47 0.00 15.35
C PHE A 330 -14.75 0.82 15.27
N ALA A 331 -15.25 1.33 16.40
CA ALA A 331 -16.42 2.19 16.43
C ALA A 331 -16.20 3.50 15.65
N LEU A 332 -15.11 4.22 15.94
CA LEU A 332 -14.74 5.44 15.22
C LEU A 332 -14.53 5.17 13.74
N SER A 333 -13.91 4.04 13.38
CA SER A 333 -13.68 3.65 11.99
C SER A 333 -14.98 3.43 11.21
N ALA A 334 -16.02 2.91 11.86
CA ALA A 334 -17.34 2.78 11.25
C ALA A 334 -17.95 4.17 10.95
N LEU A 335 -17.76 5.12 11.86
CA LEU A 335 -18.26 6.49 11.73
C LEU A 335 -17.51 7.27 10.63
N THR A 336 -16.18 7.23 10.64
CA THR A 336 -15.33 7.89 9.64
C THR A 336 -15.52 7.28 8.26
N TRP A 337 -15.71 5.96 8.15
CA TRP A 337 -16.07 5.35 6.88
C TRP A 337 -17.40 5.89 6.33
N ARG A 338 -18.43 5.97 7.20
CA ARG A 338 -19.77 6.43 6.79
C ARG A 338 -19.80 7.89 6.37
N TRP A 339 -19.09 8.75 7.10
CA TRP A 339 -19.21 10.20 6.98
C TRP A 339 -18.05 10.91 6.28
N VAL A 340 -16.88 10.27 6.17
CA VAL A 340 -15.69 10.86 5.54
C VAL A 340 -15.33 10.07 4.28
N GLU A 341 -15.02 8.79 4.42
CA GLU A 341 -14.50 8.00 3.30
C GLU A 341 -15.55 7.75 2.20
N ALA A 342 -16.71 7.20 2.56
CA ALA A 342 -17.72 6.82 1.59
C ALA A 342 -18.29 8.03 0.80
N PRO A 343 -18.60 9.18 1.43
CA PRO A 343 -18.99 10.39 0.70
C PRO A 343 -17.89 10.90 -0.24
N ALA A 344 -16.64 10.98 0.22
CA ALA A 344 -15.54 11.44 -0.61
C ALA A 344 -15.30 10.51 -1.81
N GLN A 345 -15.33 9.19 -1.61
CA GLN A 345 -15.22 8.23 -2.70
C GLN A 345 -16.40 8.32 -3.69
N ARG A 346 -17.63 8.61 -3.22
CA ARG A 346 -18.78 8.87 -4.10
C ARG A 346 -18.56 10.12 -4.95
N LEU A 347 -18.06 11.20 -4.34
CA LEU A 347 -17.73 12.44 -5.04
C LEU A 347 -16.64 12.23 -6.10
N GLY A 348 -15.55 11.54 -5.74
CA GLY A 348 -14.49 11.21 -6.69
C GLY A 348 -14.98 10.38 -7.88
N ARG A 349 -15.91 9.43 -7.66
CA ARG A 349 -16.55 8.70 -8.77
C ARG A 349 -17.35 9.61 -9.70
N ARG A 350 -18.13 10.56 -9.14
CA ARG A 350 -18.91 11.52 -9.93
C ARG A 350 -18.03 12.43 -10.78
N LEU A 351 -16.90 12.89 -10.24
CA LEU A 351 -15.96 13.75 -10.96
C LEU A 351 -15.29 13.02 -12.13
N VAL A 352 -14.96 11.74 -11.96
CA VAL A 352 -14.40 10.93 -13.05
C VAL A 352 -15.44 10.69 -14.16
N THR A 353 -16.72 10.46 -13.81
CA THR A 353 -17.77 10.25 -14.81
C THR A 353 -18.22 11.53 -15.53
N ALA A 354 -18.04 12.70 -14.91
CA ALA A 354 -18.44 13.98 -15.48
C ALA A 354 -17.37 14.64 -16.36
N GLY A 355 -16.11 14.17 -16.29
CA GLY A 355 -14.97 14.75 -16.99
C GLY A 355 -14.45 13.93 -18.18
N GLY A 356 -15.11 12.82 -18.52
CA GLY A 356 -14.83 12.01 -19.72
C GLY A 356 -15.92 12.15 -20.75
#